data_AF-A0A958Y6F1-F1
#
_entry.id   AF-A0A958Y6F1-F1
#
_cell.length_a   1.000
_cell.length_b   1.000
_cell.length_c   1.000
_cell.angle_alpha   90.00
_cell.angle_beta   90.00
_cell.angle_gamma   90.00
#
_symmetry.space_group_name_H-M   'P 1'
#
loop_
_entity.id
_entity.type
_entity.pdbx_description
1 polymer ?
#
loop_
_entity_poly.entity_id
_entity_poly.type
_entity_poly.pdbx_seq_one_letter_code
_entity_poly.pdbx_strand_id
1 'polypeptide(L)'
;VSDKNRNPSNAANEQELKYIKEIQELLRDGNETKPQMIETENTITCYYPIITNDMCLQCHGKMGSTMAQQTYTKIKSIYAEDKAIGYSENELRGIWVVEMDK
;
A
#
# COMPACT_ATOMS: atom_id res chain seq x y z
N VAL A 1 0.14 6.46 0.17
CA VAL A 1 1.19 6.18 -0.84
C VAL A 1 1.54 4.69 -0.87
N SER A 2 2.23 4.20 -1.90
CA SER A 2 2.59 2.79 -2.09
C SER A 2 3.76 2.63 -3.08
N ASP A 3 4.54 1.56 -2.91
CA ASP A 3 5.54 1.04 -3.84
C ASP A 3 4.91 0.37 -5.10
N LYS A 4 3.69 -0.14 -4.95
CA LYS A 4 2.84 -0.73 -6.00
C LYS A 4 1.55 0.08 -6.15
N ASN A 5 1.69 1.34 -6.56
CA ASN A 5 0.59 2.29 -6.70
C ASN A 5 -0.25 2.05 -7.98
N ARG A 6 -1.55 2.36 -7.88
CA ARG A 6 -2.49 2.40 -9.02
C ARG A 6 -2.53 3.76 -9.69
N ASN A 7 -2.70 4.79 -8.86
CA ASN A 7 -2.60 6.18 -9.27
C ASN A 7 -1.13 6.62 -9.15
N PRO A 8 -0.49 7.11 -10.24
CA PRO A 8 0.87 7.65 -10.21
C PRO A 8 1.14 8.65 -9.08
N SER A 9 0.17 9.51 -8.74
CA SER A 9 0.30 10.50 -7.64
C SER A 9 0.46 9.88 -6.25
N ASN A 10 0.20 8.58 -6.10
CA ASN A 10 0.36 7.86 -4.83
C ASN A 10 1.68 7.09 -4.75
N ALA A 11 2.64 7.35 -5.64
CA ALA A 11 3.98 6.77 -5.55
C ALA A 11 4.65 7.22 -4.25
N ALA A 12 5.22 6.27 -3.50
CA ALA A 12 5.96 6.56 -2.28
C ALA A 12 7.31 7.23 -2.59
N ASN A 13 7.70 8.19 -1.75
CA ASN A 13 9.03 8.80 -1.80
C ASN A 13 10.09 7.92 -1.10
N GLU A 14 11.36 8.34 -1.11
CA GLU A 14 12.46 7.53 -0.58
C GLU A 14 12.31 7.17 0.91
N GLN A 15 11.82 8.10 1.74
CA GLN A 15 11.63 7.88 3.16
C GLN A 15 10.45 6.93 3.43
N GLU A 16 9.35 7.11 2.72
CA GLU A 16 8.17 6.24 2.79
C GLU A 16 8.49 4.82 2.31
N LEU A 17 9.34 4.67 1.27
CA LEU A 17 9.78 3.37 0.77
C LEU A 17 10.63 2.61 1.80
N LYS A 18 11.44 3.30 2.59
CA LYS A 18 12.20 2.67 3.69
C LYS A 18 11.26 2.04 4.71
N TYR A 19 10.25 2.79 5.15
CA TYR A 19 9.24 2.29 6.07
C TYR A 19 8.38 1.16 5.47
N ILE A 20 7.93 1.31 4.21
CA ILE A 20 7.19 0.27 3.50
C ILE A 20 7.98 -1.06 3.48
N LYS A 21 9.28 -1.00 3.19
CA LYS A 21 10.14 -2.18 3.15
C LYS A 21 10.26 -2.85 4.53
N GLU A 22 10.46 -2.05 5.58
CA GLU A 22 10.52 -2.55 6.97
C GLU A 22 9.22 -3.29 7.34
N ILE A 23 8.06 -2.69 7.04
CA ILE A 23 6.76 -3.30 7.33
C ILE A 23 6.54 -4.59 6.52
N GLN A 24 6.97 -4.63 5.25
CA GLN A 24 6.91 -5.83 4.42
C GLN A 24 7.77 -6.97 5.00
N GLU A 25 8.94 -6.66 5.56
CA GLU A 25 9.82 -7.63 6.21
C GLU A 25 9.19 -8.14 7.53
N LEU A 26 8.65 -7.25 8.37
CA LEU A 26 7.95 -7.64 9.59
C LEU A 26 6.77 -8.58 9.32
N LEU A 27 5.93 -8.27 8.33
CA LEU A 27 4.80 -9.12 7.94
C LEU A 27 5.26 -10.49 7.42
N ARG A 28 6.36 -10.53 6.67
CA ARG A 28 6.94 -11.80 6.17
C ARG A 28 7.38 -12.70 7.32
N ASP A 29 7.91 -12.10 8.39
CA ASP A 29 8.36 -12.80 9.58
C ASP A 29 7.22 -13.10 10.57
N GLY A 30 5.97 -12.75 10.24
CA GLY A 30 4.80 -12.97 11.08
C GLY A 30 4.68 -12.01 12.28
N ASN A 31 5.41 -10.90 12.25
CA ASN A 31 5.40 -9.90 13.30
C ASN A 31 4.30 -8.85 13.11
N GLU A 32 3.90 -8.22 14.21
CA GLU A 32 2.94 -7.11 14.18
C GLU A 32 3.57 -5.83 13.60
N THR A 33 2.78 -5.13 12.79
CA THR A 33 3.16 -3.82 12.25
C THR A 33 2.70 -2.72 13.19
N LYS A 34 3.51 -1.67 13.36
CA LYS A 34 3.13 -0.50 14.17
C LYS A 34 3.23 0.78 13.35
N PRO A 35 2.34 1.75 13.56
CA PRO A 35 2.51 3.09 12.99
C PRO A 35 3.84 3.71 13.41
N GLN A 36 4.38 4.57 12.55
CA GLN A 36 5.57 5.37 12.85
C GLN A 36 5.20 6.85 12.93
N MET A 37 5.73 7.56 13.92
CA MET A 37 5.67 9.01 14.03
C MET A 37 7.07 9.58 13.81
N ILE A 38 7.15 10.63 13.00
CA ILE A 38 8.38 11.33 12.67
C ILE A 38 8.15 12.79 12.98
N GLU A 39 8.94 13.32 13.90
CA GLU A 39 8.83 14.70 14.34
C GLU A 39 9.99 15.53 13.81
N THR A 40 9.67 16.70 13.26
CA THR A 40 10.63 17.77 12.96
C THR A 40 10.37 18.95 13.89
N GLU A 41 11.09 20.07 13.69
CA GLU A 41 10.86 21.30 14.45
C GLU A 41 9.44 21.85 14.25
N ASN A 42 8.91 21.76 13.02
CA ASN A 42 7.65 22.42 12.63
C ASN A 42 6.50 21.45 12.35
N THR A 43 6.80 20.16 12.09
CA THR A 43 5.78 19.21 11.63
C THR A 43 5.86 17.88 12.37
N ILE A 44 4.72 17.17 12.38
CA ILE A 44 4.59 15.78 12.78
C ILE A 44 4.05 15.00 11.58
N THR A 45 4.80 14.01 11.11
CA THR A 45 4.38 13.11 10.04
C THR A 45 4.16 11.71 10.60
N CYS A 46 2.98 11.15 10.38
CA CYS A 46 2.59 9.81 10.83
C CYS A 46 2.36 8.87 9.65
N TYR A 47 2.92 7.66 9.74
CA TYR A 47 2.73 6.60 8.76
C TYR A 47 1.89 5.46 9.33
N TYR A 48 0.80 5.10 8.65
CA TYR A 48 -0.08 4.00 9.06
C TYR A 48 -0.15 2.91 7.98
N PRO A 49 0.28 1.67 8.27
CA PRO A 49 0.17 0.54 7.34
C PRO A 49 -1.26 0.24 6.93
N ILE A 50 -1.45 -0.12 5.65
CA ILE A 50 -2.72 -0.61 5.10
C ILE A 50 -2.53 -2.08 4.77
N ILE A 51 -3.12 -2.97 5.56
CA ILE A 51 -3.00 -4.42 5.39
C ILE A 51 -4.19 -4.94 4.58
N THR A 52 -3.90 -5.79 3.59
CA THR A 52 -4.93 -6.38 2.73
C THR A 52 -5.78 -7.40 3.48
N ASN A 53 -7.06 -7.44 3.13
CA ASN A 53 -8.02 -8.48 3.51
C ASN A 53 -8.77 -8.98 2.26
N ASP A 54 -9.67 -9.94 2.41
CA ASP A 54 -10.43 -10.57 1.32
C ASP A 54 -11.11 -9.54 0.41
N MET A 55 -11.70 -8.50 1.00
CA MET A 55 -12.38 -7.44 0.26
C MET A 55 -11.41 -6.66 -0.62
N CYS A 56 -10.19 -6.42 -0.15
CA CYS A 56 -9.14 -5.76 -0.94
C CYS A 56 -8.80 -6.58 -2.19
N LEU A 57 -8.82 -7.92 -2.08
CA LEU A 57 -8.38 -8.81 -3.16
C LEU A 57 -9.33 -8.84 -4.35
N GLN A 58 -10.58 -8.41 -4.19
CA GLN A 58 -11.52 -8.29 -5.32
C GLN A 58 -11.02 -7.33 -6.41
N CYS A 59 -10.17 -6.37 -6.04
CA CYS A 59 -9.59 -5.36 -6.95
C CYS A 59 -8.06 -5.34 -7.00
N HIS A 60 -7.40 -5.94 -6.01
CA HIS A 60 -5.94 -5.96 -5.86
C HIS A 60 -5.35 -7.38 -5.89
N GLY A 61 -6.19 -8.42 -5.94
CA GLY A 61 -5.78 -9.81 -5.90
C GLY A 61 -5.16 -10.34 -7.19
N LYS A 62 -5.09 -11.66 -7.30
CA LYS A 62 -4.57 -12.38 -8.47
C LYS A 62 -5.67 -12.53 -9.51
N MET A 63 -5.39 -12.09 -10.74
CA MET A 63 -6.31 -12.18 -11.88
C MET A 63 -6.74 -13.63 -12.11
N GLY A 64 -8.05 -13.87 -12.25
CA GLY A 64 -8.61 -15.20 -12.49
C GLY A 64 -8.66 -16.09 -11.24
N SER A 65 -8.25 -15.57 -10.08
CA SER A 65 -8.33 -16.25 -8.79
C SER A 65 -9.14 -15.39 -7.80
N THR A 66 -8.50 -14.46 -7.10
CA THR A 66 -9.17 -13.59 -6.13
C THR A 66 -9.74 -12.31 -6.74
N MET A 67 -9.33 -11.97 -7.97
CA MET A 67 -9.87 -10.85 -8.75
C MET A 67 -10.48 -11.36 -10.06
N ALA A 68 -11.74 -11.00 -10.31
CA ALA A 68 -12.44 -11.35 -11.55
C ALA A 68 -11.79 -10.69 -12.78
N GLN A 69 -11.76 -11.43 -13.90
CA GLN A 69 -11.18 -10.93 -15.16
C GLN A 69 -11.80 -9.61 -15.62
N GLN A 70 -13.13 -9.46 -15.49
CA GLN A 70 -13.83 -8.24 -15.85
C GLN A 70 -13.38 -7.02 -15.02
N THR A 71 -13.11 -7.23 -13.74
CA THR A 71 -12.61 -6.19 -12.82
C THR A 71 -11.21 -5.75 -13.25
N TYR A 72 -10.31 -6.70 -13.50
CA TYR A 72 -8.98 -6.41 -14.01
C TYR A 72 -9.01 -5.65 -15.34
N THR A 73 -9.81 -6.10 -16.30
CA THR A 73 -9.95 -5.43 -17.61
C THR A 73 -10.45 -3.99 -17.44
N LYS A 74 -11.46 -3.77 -16.58
CA LYS A 74 -11.99 -2.43 -16.33
C LYS A 74 -10.95 -1.53 -15.67
N ILE A 75 -10.24 -2.02 -14.65
CA ILE A 75 -9.16 -1.28 -14.00
C ILE A 75 -8.08 -0.89 -15.02
N LYS A 76 -7.59 -1.84 -15.82
CA LYS A 76 -6.52 -1.60 -16.80
C LYS A 76 -6.92 -0.58 -17.89
N SER A 77 -8.21 -0.50 -18.22
CA SER A 77 -8.71 0.52 -19.17
C SER A 77 -8.64 1.95 -18.64
N ILE A 78 -8.65 2.13 -17.31
CA ILE A 78 -8.61 3.44 -16.65
C ILE A 78 -7.20 3.75 -16.14
N TYR A 79 -6.48 2.72 -15.69
CA TYR A 79 -5.14 2.78 -15.13
C TYR A 79 -4.21 1.85 -15.91
N ALA A 80 -3.71 2.32 -17.06
CA ALA A 80 -2.88 1.51 -17.96
C ALA A 80 -1.57 1.02 -17.31
N GLU A 81 -1.04 1.82 -16.36
CA GLU A 81 0.19 1.54 -15.62
C GLU A 81 -0.08 1.02 -14.19
N ASP A 82 -1.27 0.48 -13.92
CA ASP A 82 -1.61 -0.04 -12.58
C ASP A 82 -0.62 -1.10 -12.09
N LYS A 83 0.00 -0.84 -10.94
CA LYS A 83 0.90 -1.79 -10.26
C LYS A 83 0.22 -2.49 -9.08
N ALA A 84 -0.98 -2.05 -8.70
CA ALA A 84 -1.65 -2.49 -7.48
C ALA A 84 -2.41 -3.82 -7.67
N ILE A 85 -1.72 -4.87 -8.11
CA ILE A 85 -2.31 -6.18 -8.40
C ILE A 85 -1.46 -7.32 -7.84
N GLY A 86 -2.05 -8.52 -7.77
CA GLY A 86 -1.37 -9.76 -7.39
C GLY A 86 -1.21 -9.96 -5.89
N TYR A 87 -1.90 -9.18 -5.07
CA TYR A 87 -1.82 -9.30 -3.61
C TYR A 87 -2.50 -10.57 -3.08
N SER A 88 -2.08 -10.97 -1.89
CA SER A 88 -2.73 -11.96 -1.01
C SER A 88 -3.24 -11.28 0.26
N GLU A 89 -3.96 -12.00 1.12
CA GLU A 89 -4.34 -11.51 2.46
C GLU A 89 -3.10 -11.24 3.32
N ASN A 90 -3.22 -10.29 4.25
CA ASN A 90 -2.17 -9.93 5.22
C ASN A 90 -0.86 -9.43 4.58
N GLU A 91 -0.94 -8.87 3.38
CA GLU A 91 0.17 -8.18 2.71
C GLU A 91 0.02 -6.66 2.88
N LEU A 92 1.15 -5.95 2.85
CA LEU A 92 1.14 -4.49 2.90
C LEU A 92 0.67 -3.92 1.55
N ARG A 93 -0.51 -3.29 1.52
CA ARG A 93 -1.01 -2.57 0.34
C ARG A 93 -0.29 -1.24 0.12
N GLY A 94 0.12 -0.59 1.19
CA GLY A 94 0.71 0.74 1.19
C GLY A 94 0.56 1.38 2.56
N ILE A 95 0.73 2.70 2.64
CA ILE A 95 0.63 3.44 3.89
C ILE A 95 -0.21 4.70 3.72
N TRP A 96 -0.92 5.10 4.77
CA TRP A 96 -1.36 6.47 4.95
C TRP A 96 -0.18 7.32 5.40
N VAL A 97 -0.13 8.55 4.91
CA VAL A 97 0.82 9.59 5.34
C VAL A 97 -0.02 10.76 5.80
N VAL A 98 0.09 11.10 7.07
CA VAL A 98 -0.63 12.21 7.69
C VAL A 98 0.39 13.19 8.23
N GLU A 99 0.42 14.39 7.69
CA GLU A 99 1.29 15.46 8.16
C GLU A 99 0.45 16.54 8.85
N MET A 100 0.95 17.04 9.98
CA MET A 100 0.32 18.08 10.77
C MET A 100 1.39 19.08 11.17
N ASP A 101 1.05 20.36 11.10
CA ASP A 101 1.86 21.42 11.71
C ASP A 101 1.82 21.31 13.23
N LYS A 102 2.91 21.71 13.88
CA LYS A 102 3.01 21.78 15.34
C LYS A 102 2.43 23.08 15.91
#